data_AF-A0A3B7MYU5-F1
#
_entry.id   AF-A0A3B7MYU5-F1
#
_cell.length_a   1.000
_cell.length_b   1.000
_cell.length_c   1.000
_cell.angle_alpha   90.00
_cell.angle_beta   90.00
_cell.angle_gamma   90.00
#
_symmetry.space_group_name_H-M   'P 1'
#
loop_
_entity.id
_entity.type
_entity.pdbx_description
1 polymer ?
#
loop_
_entity_poly.entity_id
_entity_poly.type
_entity_poly.pdbx_seq_one_letter_code
_entity_poly.pdbx_strand_id
1 'polypeptide(L)'
;MEHAIHLQVDGQALGVKLTELVHPIHCMFHVEFEDGYENIFFADVESGEWVEQDVGFSNLAAIVGKKIEHLYFFDWGKKEIKWFDESEDNGRHIHFGYHADHTAGYLVYEIFAPNRRYMFTLVKLQSHVWQLFKIPGSGWDYNQDYVQQIPFILDEILP
;
A
#
# COMPACT_ATOMS: atom_id res chain seq x y z
N MET A 1 -7.88 -8.33 14.22
CA MET A 1 -9.21 -8.81 14.69
C MET A 1 -9.87 -9.61 13.57
N GLU A 2 -10.75 -10.59 13.89
CA GLU A 2 -11.41 -11.45 12.90
C GLU A 2 -12.93 -11.22 12.89
N HIS A 3 -13.54 -11.12 11.71
CA HIS A 3 -14.99 -10.96 11.52
C HIS A 3 -15.51 -11.90 10.44
N ALA A 4 -16.70 -12.47 10.64
CA ALA A 4 -17.44 -13.18 9.60
C ALA A 4 -18.60 -12.30 9.12
N ILE A 5 -18.67 -12.03 7.83
CA ILE A 5 -19.70 -11.19 7.21
C ILE A 5 -20.32 -11.88 5.99
N HIS A 6 -21.46 -11.36 5.54
CA HIS A 6 -22.05 -11.75 4.27
C HIS A 6 -21.97 -10.56 3.30
N LEU A 7 -21.47 -10.84 2.09
CA LEU A 7 -21.41 -9.90 0.98
C LEU A 7 -22.42 -10.26 -0.09
N GLN A 8 -22.90 -9.25 -0.81
CA GLN A 8 -23.67 -9.43 -2.03
C GLN A 8 -22.77 -9.05 -3.20
N VAL A 9 -22.33 -10.06 -3.96
CA VAL A 9 -21.45 -9.90 -5.13
C VAL A 9 -22.18 -10.52 -6.31
N ASP A 10 -22.38 -9.75 -7.39
CA ASP A 10 -23.08 -10.19 -8.60
C ASP A 10 -24.45 -10.87 -8.37
N GLY A 11 -25.17 -10.41 -7.33
CA GLY A 11 -26.49 -10.93 -6.96
C GLY A 11 -26.47 -12.24 -6.16
N GLN A 12 -25.29 -12.70 -5.74
CA GLN A 12 -25.12 -13.86 -4.87
C GLN A 12 -24.66 -13.43 -3.47
N ALA A 13 -25.24 -14.07 -2.46
CA ALA A 13 -24.78 -13.95 -1.08
C ALA A 13 -23.57 -14.85 -0.87
N LEU A 14 -22.43 -14.29 -0.49
CA LEU A 14 -21.20 -15.02 -0.17
C LEU A 14 -20.83 -14.78 1.28
N GLY A 15 -20.55 -15.84 2.04
CA GLY A 15 -19.89 -15.71 3.33
C GLY A 15 -18.43 -15.36 3.14
N VAL A 16 -17.95 -14.44 3.97
CA VAL A 16 -16.61 -13.87 3.88
C VAL A 16 -16.03 -13.72 5.27
N LYS A 17 -14.79 -14.16 5.41
CA LYS A 17 -13.99 -14.01 6.62
C LYS A 17 -13.00 -12.87 6.42
N LEU A 18 -13.01 -11.92 7.35
CA LEU A 18 -12.14 -10.75 7.36
C LEU A 18 -11.14 -10.87 8.50
N THR A 19 -9.85 -10.84 8.17
CA THR A 19 -8.75 -10.81 9.14
C THR A 19 -7.97 -9.51 8.96
N GLU A 20 -8.05 -8.63 9.95
CA GLU A 20 -7.28 -7.38 9.93
C GLU A 20 -5.77 -7.66 9.96
N LEU A 21 -5.05 -7.02 9.04
CA LEU A 21 -3.59 -7.01 8.99
C LEU A 21 -3.12 -5.66 9.56
N VAL A 22 -2.67 -5.69 10.82
CA VAL A 22 -2.25 -4.47 11.54
C VAL A 22 -1.08 -3.81 10.80
N HIS A 23 -1.30 -2.59 10.30
CA HIS A 23 -0.31 -1.79 9.61
C HIS A 23 -0.45 -0.30 10.02
N PRO A 24 0.64 0.39 10.37
CA PRO A 24 0.57 1.78 10.86
C PRO A 24 0.31 2.85 9.78
N ILE A 25 0.05 2.45 8.54
CA ILE A 25 -0.08 3.38 7.39
C ILE A 25 -1.30 3.02 6.55
N HIS A 26 -1.49 1.74 6.23
CA HIS A 26 -2.69 1.26 5.57
C HIS A 26 -3.69 0.64 6.53
N CYS A 27 -4.97 0.81 6.21
CA CYS A 27 -6.00 -0.11 6.61
C CYS A 27 -5.92 -1.34 5.71
N MET A 28 -5.63 -2.52 6.26
CA MET A 28 -5.45 -3.74 5.48
C MET A 28 -6.23 -4.90 6.07
N PHE A 29 -6.88 -5.68 5.22
CA PHE A 29 -7.61 -6.88 5.59
C PHE A 29 -7.26 -8.00 4.63
N HIS A 30 -6.92 -9.16 5.16
CA HIS A 30 -6.98 -10.41 4.43
C HIS A 30 -8.44 -10.88 4.43
N VAL A 31 -8.93 -11.22 3.24
CA VAL A 31 -10.34 -11.51 3.00
C VAL A 31 -10.42 -12.87 2.33
N GLU A 32 -11.05 -13.82 3.01
CA GLU A 32 -11.23 -15.20 2.55
C GLU A 32 -12.72 -15.43 2.23
N PHE A 33 -13.03 -15.85 1.01
CA PHE A 33 -14.38 -16.13 0.54
C PHE A 33 -14.70 -17.62 0.62
N GLU A 34 -15.96 -17.97 0.81
CA GLU A 34 -16.41 -19.39 0.91
C GLU A 34 -16.14 -20.23 -0.35
N ASP A 35 -15.99 -19.59 -1.51
CA ASP A 35 -15.66 -20.25 -2.78
C ASP A 35 -14.16 -20.57 -2.94
N GLY A 36 -13.34 -20.17 -1.95
CA GLY A 36 -11.90 -20.38 -1.92
C GLY A 36 -11.08 -19.23 -2.51
N TYR A 37 -11.72 -18.17 -3.01
CA TYR A 37 -10.99 -16.96 -3.36
C TYR A 37 -10.47 -16.26 -2.09
N GLU A 38 -9.24 -15.75 -2.14
CA GLU A 38 -8.70 -14.92 -1.07
C GLU A 38 -7.84 -13.80 -1.63
N ASN A 39 -7.89 -12.63 -1.00
CA ASN A 39 -6.99 -11.54 -1.35
C ASN A 39 -6.75 -10.61 -0.15
N ILE A 40 -5.76 -9.73 -0.28
CA ILE A 40 -5.56 -8.60 0.62
C ILE A 40 -6.27 -7.38 0.02
N PHE A 41 -7.12 -6.77 0.82
CA PHE A 41 -7.82 -5.53 0.50
C PHE A 41 -7.29 -4.42 1.40
N PHE A 42 -7.02 -3.26 0.81
CA PHE A 42 -6.53 -2.12 1.58
C PHE A 42 -7.07 -0.80 1.07
N ALA A 43 -7.18 0.17 1.97
CA ALA A 43 -7.51 1.54 1.60
C ALA A 43 -6.27 2.21 0.99
N ASP A 44 -6.42 2.75 -0.22
CA ASP A 44 -5.41 3.58 -0.85
C ASP A 44 -5.26 4.90 -0.07
N VAL A 45 -4.02 5.26 0.26
CA VAL A 45 -3.73 6.46 1.06
C VAL A 45 -3.89 7.75 0.27
N GLU A 46 -3.92 7.68 -1.07
CA GLU A 46 -4.12 8.85 -1.93
C GLU A 46 -5.61 9.15 -2.13
N SER A 47 -6.37 8.18 -2.64
CA SER A 47 -7.79 8.38 -2.96
C SER A 47 -8.72 8.13 -1.77
N GLY A 48 -8.33 7.26 -0.84
CA GLY A 48 -9.19 6.66 0.18
C GLY A 48 -10.06 5.52 -0.34
N GLU A 49 -9.96 5.16 -1.62
CA GLU A 49 -10.71 4.06 -2.21
C GLU A 49 -10.06 2.71 -1.89
N TRP A 50 -10.85 1.65 -1.91
CA TRP A 50 -10.37 0.31 -1.61
C TRP A 50 -9.74 -0.35 -2.84
N VAL A 51 -8.61 -1.00 -2.59
CA VAL A 51 -7.78 -1.70 -3.56
C VAL A 51 -7.74 -3.17 -3.19
N GLU A 52 -7.91 -4.01 -4.19
CA GLU A 52 -7.61 -5.44 -4.14
C GLU A 52 -6.18 -5.63 -4.62
N GLN A 53 -5.33 -6.25 -3.82
CA GLN A 53 -3.88 -6.18 -4.01
C GLN A 53 -3.39 -6.70 -5.37
N ASP A 54 -4.00 -7.77 -5.89
CA ASP A 54 -3.58 -8.40 -7.14
C ASP A 54 -4.32 -7.85 -8.36
N VAL A 55 -5.43 -7.12 -8.16
CA VAL A 55 -6.32 -6.66 -9.24
C VAL A 55 -6.31 -5.14 -9.39
N GLY A 56 -6.08 -4.40 -8.31
CA GLY A 56 -6.19 -2.95 -8.24
C GLY A 56 -7.58 -2.49 -7.77
N PHE A 57 -8.03 -1.35 -8.30
CA PHE A 57 -9.38 -0.84 -8.03
C PHE A 57 -10.42 -1.73 -8.71
N SER A 58 -11.23 -2.44 -7.92
CA SER A 58 -12.24 -3.37 -8.43
C SER A 58 -13.61 -3.13 -7.79
N ASN A 59 -14.67 -3.60 -8.44
CA ASN A 59 -16.01 -3.57 -7.85
C ASN A 59 -16.06 -4.37 -6.55
N LEU A 60 -15.33 -5.49 -6.49
CA LEU A 60 -15.22 -6.31 -5.29
C LEU A 60 -14.55 -5.53 -4.16
N ALA A 61 -13.44 -4.83 -4.45
CA ALA A 61 -12.77 -3.99 -3.48
C ALA A 61 -13.69 -2.89 -2.93
N ALA A 62 -14.48 -2.24 -3.79
CA ALA A 62 -15.45 -1.24 -3.36
C ALA A 62 -16.56 -1.82 -2.46
N ILE A 63 -17.04 -3.04 -2.74
CA ILE A 63 -18.07 -3.72 -1.94
C ILE A 63 -17.51 -4.14 -0.57
N VAL A 64 -16.35 -4.79 -0.57
CA VAL A 64 -15.64 -5.22 0.65
C VAL A 64 -15.31 -4.00 1.51
N GLY A 65 -14.78 -2.96 0.90
CA GLY A 65 -14.37 -1.74 1.57
C GLY A 65 -15.49 -1.04 2.33
N LYS A 66 -16.64 -0.83 1.68
CA LYS A 66 -17.83 -0.27 2.33
C LYS A 66 -18.25 -1.07 3.56
N LYS A 67 -18.13 -2.39 3.52
CA LYS A 67 -18.47 -3.25 4.66
C LYS A 67 -17.47 -3.10 5.80
N ILE A 68 -16.19 -2.96 5.49
CA ILE A 68 -15.16 -2.71 6.50
C ILE A 68 -15.32 -1.33 7.13
N GLU A 69 -15.61 -0.29 6.35
CA GLU A 69 -15.85 1.08 6.85
C GLU A 69 -17.02 1.16 7.84
N HIS A 70 -18.04 0.32 7.67
CA HIS A 70 -19.14 0.23 8.64
C HIS A 70 -18.72 -0.44 9.96
N LEU A 71 -17.73 -1.33 9.93
CA LEU A 71 -17.20 -2.01 11.11
C LEU A 71 -16.14 -1.17 11.82
N TYR A 72 -15.42 -0.34 11.06
CA TYR A 72 -14.30 0.46 11.53
C TYR A 72 -14.42 1.89 11.03
N PHE A 73 -14.67 2.83 11.94
CA PHE A 73 -14.51 4.23 11.62
C PHE A 73 -13.01 4.54 11.55
N PHE A 74 -12.51 4.91 10.37
CA PHE A 74 -11.16 5.44 10.23
C PHE A 74 -11.11 6.61 9.27
N ASP A 75 -10.43 7.66 9.71
CA ASP A 75 -9.98 8.75 8.88
C ASP A 75 -8.47 8.58 8.66
N TRP A 76 -8.11 7.93 7.57
CA TRP A 76 -6.72 7.83 7.14
C TRP A 76 -6.41 9.12 6.38
N GLY A 77 -5.65 10.01 7.01
CA GLY A 77 -5.26 11.27 6.40
C GLY A 77 -4.68 11.04 5.00
N LYS A 78 -5.31 11.64 3.99
CA LYS A 78 -4.90 11.48 2.60
C LYS A 78 -3.48 11.99 2.40
N LYS A 79 -2.69 11.23 1.65
CA LYS A 79 -1.31 11.56 1.30
C LYS A 79 -1.23 11.89 -0.18
N GLU A 80 -0.59 13.00 -0.50
CA GLU A 80 -0.21 13.30 -1.88
C GLU A 80 0.99 12.43 -2.26
N ILE A 81 0.78 11.50 -3.20
CA ILE A 81 1.83 10.58 -3.68
C ILE A 81 2.38 11.10 -5.00
N LYS A 82 3.71 11.22 -5.07
CA LYS A 82 4.41 11.49 -6.31
C LYS A 82 4.86 10.19 -6.93
N TRP A 83 4.43 9.93 -8.16
CA TRP A 83 4.76 8.71 -8.89
C TRP A 83 5.99 8.94 -9.77
N PHE A 84 6.95 8.05 -9.65
CA PHE A 84 8.14 7.95 -10.49
C PHE A 84 8.00 6.73 -11.40
N ASP A 85 8.34 6.90 -12.67
CA ASP A 85 8.34 5.84 -13.68
C ASP A 85 9.52 6.06 -14.61
N GLU A 86 10.45 5.10 -14.62
CA GLU A 86 11.59 5.06 -15.53
C GLU A 86 11.75 3.66 -16.12
N SER A 87 11.82 3.62 -17.45
CA SER A 87 12.16 2.41 -18.20
C SER A 87 13.58 2.54 -18.73
N GLU A 88 14.47 1.65 -18.32
CA GLU A 88 15.82 1.55 -18.86
C GLU A 88 15.83 0.70 -20.16
N ASP A 89 16.71 1.05 -21.10
CA ASP A 89 16.87 0.35 -22.39
C ASP A 89 17.27 -1.14 -22.25
N ASN A 90 17.73 -1.56 -21.07
CA ASN A 90 18.05 -2.95 -20.76
C ASN A 90 16.83 -3.79 -20.35
N GLY A 91 15.62 -3.23 -20.41
CA GLY A 91 14.37 -3.88 -20.02
C GLY A 91 14.06 -3.81 -18.53
N ARG A 92 14.86 -3.07 -17.75
CA ARG A 92 14.56 -2.78 -16.35
C ARG A 92 13.52 -1.67 -16.27
N HIS A 93 12.48 -1.90 -15.48
CA HIS A 93 11.42 -0.93 -15.24
C HIS A 93 11.35 -0.62 -13.74
N ILE A 94 11.54 0.64 -13.38
CA ILE A 94 11.44 1.13 -12.00
C ILE A 94 10.21 2.02 -11.93
N HIS A 95 9.20 1.57 -11.19
CA HIS A 95 7.99 2.35 -10.97
C HIS A 95 7.60 2.32 -9.49
N PHE A 96 7.51 3.47 -8.85
CA PHE A 96 7.15 3.59 -7.43
C PHE A 96 6.51 4.93 -7.12
N GLY A 97 5.71 4.97 -6.05
CA GLY A 97 5.17 6.18 -5.47
C GLY A 97 5.98 6.61 -4.25
N TYR A 98 6.08 7.90 -3.98
CA TYR A 98 6.65 8.40 -2.74
C TYR A 98 5.86 9.58 -2.17
N HIS A 99 5.78 9.62 -0.84
CA HIS A 99 5.29 10.76 -0.09
C HIS A 99 6.39 11.30 0.81
N ALA A 100 6.68 12.59 0.71
CA ALA A 100 7.72 13.25 1.50
C ALA A 100 7.09 14.01 2.67
N ASP A 101 7.63 13.82 3.87
CA ASP A 101 7.19 14.51 5.08
C ASP A 101 8.38 14.86 6.00
N HIS A 102 8.20 15.80 6.92
CA HIS A 102 9.17 16.14 7.95
C HIS A 102 8.73 15.57 9.29
N THR A 103 9.44 14.55 9.78
CA THR A 103 9.17 13.94 11.08
C THR A 103 10.38 14.06 11.99
N ALA A 104 10.18 14.61 13.19
CA ALA A 104 11.21 14.75 14.22
C ALA A 104 12.50 15.45 13.74
N GLY A 105 12.39 16.38 12.79
CA GLY A 105 13.52 17.12 12.23
C GLY A 105 14.26 16.42 11.08
N TYR A 106 13.78 15.24 10.66
CA TYR A 106 14.32 14.52 9.50
C TYR A 106 13.35 14.57 8.33
N LEU A 107 13.91 14.55 7.12
CA LEU A 107 13.15 14.38 5.88
C LEU A 107 12.93 12.89 5.65
N VAL A 108 11.67 12.51 5.53
CA VAL A 108 11.20 11.13 5.49
C VAL A 108 10.42 10.90 4.21
N TYR A 109 10.62 9.74 3.60
CA TYR A 109 9.94 9.32 2.38
C TYR A 109 9.28 7.99 2.61
N GLU A 110 7.96 7.98 2.58
CA GLU A 110 7.19 6.74 2.51
C GLU A 110 7.14 6.28 1.06
N ILE A 111 7.53 5.04 0.82
CA ILE A 111 7.66 4.47 -0.51
C ILE A 111 6.55 3.46 -0.75
N PHE A 112 5.87 3.57 -1.89
CA PHE A 112 4.72 2.79 -2.29
C PHE A 112 5.00 2.03 -3.59
N ALA A 113 4.52 0.80 -3.67
CA ALA A 113 4.57 -0.02 -4.87
C ALA A 113 3.60 0.53 -5.95
N PRO A 114 3.75 0.12 -7.23
CA PRO A 114 2.80 0.43 -8.30
C PRO A 114 1.34 0.16 -7.98
N ASN A 115 1.07 -0.93 -7.23
CA ASN A 115 -0.28 -1.26 -6.78
C ASN A 115 -0.76 -0.43 -5.58
N ARG A 116 -0.03 0.64 -5.21
CA ARG A 116 -0.34 1.58 -4.12
C ARG A 116 -0.11 1.06 -2.70
N ARG A 117 0.41 -0.16 -2.54
CA ARG A 117 0.77 -0.71 -1.23
C ARG A 117 2.07 -0.09 -0.71
N TYR A 118 2.08 0.33 0.54
CA TYR A 118 3.29 0.77 1.23
C TYR A 118 4.33 -0.35 1.30
N MET A 119 5.59 0.00 1.03
CA MET A 119 6.72 -0.93 1.03
C MET A 119 7.68 -0.69 2.20
N PHE A 120 8.16 0.55 2.37
CA PHE A 120 9.13 0.93 3.39
C PHE A 120 9.23 2.46 3.49
N THR A 121 9.91 2.93 4.53
CA THR A 121 10.21 4.34 4.75
C THR A 121 11.71 4.56 4.66
N LEU A 122 12.11 5.60 3.93
CA LEU A 122 13.48 6.10 3.88
C LEU A 122 13.60 7.38 4.70
N VAL A 123 14.63 7.48 5.52
CA VAL A 123 14.96 8.69 6.28
C VAL A 123 16.28 9.23 5.77
N LYS A 124 16.29 10.49 5.32
CA LYS A 124 17.52 11.17 4.88
C LYS A 124 18.26 11.70 6.10
N LEU A 125 19.38 11.07 6.43
CA LEU A 125 20.22 11.46 7.57
C LEU A 125 21.18 12.59 7.18
N GLN A 126 21.81 12.46 6.01
CA GLN A 126 22.75 13.42 5.41
C GLN A 126 22.70 13.27 3.88
N SER A 127 23.45 14.10 3.14
CA SER A 127 23.67 13.91 1.71
C SER A 127 24.17 12.48 1.43
N HIS A 128 23.45 11.75 0.57
CA HIS A 128 23.75 10.37 0.19
C HIS A 128 23.74 9.33 1.32
N VAL A 129 23.26 9.69 2.51
CA VAL A 129 23.14 8.75 3.64
C VAL A 129 21.68 8.59 4.01
N TRP A 130 21.18 7.39 3.76
CA TRP A 130 19.78 7.01 3.93
C TRP A 130 19.65 5.87 4.92
N GLN A 131 18.62 5.93 5.76
CA GLN A 131 18.24 4.83 6.64
C GLN A 131 16.89 4.26 6.22
N LEU A 132 16.82 2.95 6.05
CA LEU A 132 15.61 2.24 5.68
C LEU A 132 14.90 1.67 6.91
N PHE A 133 13.60 1.88 6.98
CA PHE A 133 12.70 1.31 7.97
C PHE A 133 11.63 0.47 7.28
N LYS A 134 11.49 -0.78 7.74
CA LYS A 134 10.36 -1.65 7.36
C LYS A 134 9.47 -1.82 8.58
N ILE A 135 8.17 -1.90 8.34
CA ILE A 135 7.16 -2.14 9.37
C ILE A 135 6.52 -3.52 9.12
N PRO A 136 5.99 -4.18 10.17
CA PRO A 136 5.24 -5.41 10.00
C PRO A 136 4.12 -5.22 8.96
N GLY A 137 3.96 -6.20 8.08
CA GLY A 137 2.97 -6.13 7.00
C GLY A 137 3.41 -5.31 5.77
N SER A 138 4.61 -4.71 5.74
CA SER A 138 5.13 -4.02 4.55
C SER A 138 5.97 -4.91 3.61
N GLY A 139 6.10 -6.19 3.95
CA GLY A 139 6.74 -7.21 3.10
C GLY A 139 5.84 -7.55 1.92
N TRP A 140 5.70 -6.62 0.99
CA TRP A 140 5.22 -6.93 -0.35
C TRP A 140 6.41 -7.32 -1.22
N ASP A 141 6.19 -8.22 -2.17
CA ASP A 141 7.23 -8.90 -2.95
C ASP A 141 7.92 -7.97 -3.97
N TYR A 142 8.64 -6.97 -3.48
CA TYR A 142 9.51 -6.14 -4.31
C TYR A 142 10.91 -6.76 -4.38
N ASN A 143 11.49 -6.70 -5.57
CA ASN A 143 12.88 -7.10 -5.81
C ASN A 143 13.81 -6.24 -4.92
N GLN A 144 14.85 -6.84 -4.31
CA GLN A 144 15.86 -6.14 -3.51
C GLN A 144 16.47 -4.93 -4.23
N ASP A 145 16.47 -4.97 -5.55
CA ASP A 145 16.81 -3.88 -6.45
C ASP A 145 16.12 -2.55 -6.11
N TYR A 146 14.83 -2.56 -5.77
CA TYR A 146 14.07 -1.35 -5.40
C TYR A 146 14.65 -0.66 -4.16
N VAL A 147 14.98 -1.46 -3.14
CA VAL A 147 15.54 -0.95 -1.88
C VAL A 147 16.90 -0.29 -2.09
N GLN A 148 17.69 -0.83 -3.01
CA GLN A 148 19.02 -0.30 -3.27
C GLN A 148 18.96 0.96 -4.14
N GLN A 149 18.03 1.04 -5.09
CA GLN A 149 18.06 2.08 -6.13
C GLN A 149 17.26 3.34 -5.78
N ILE A 150 16.12 3.19 -5.12
CA ILE A 150 15.24 4.32 -4.80
C ILE A 150 15.97 5.45 -4.06
N PRO A 151 16.84 5.19 -3.06
CA PRO A 151 17.61 6.26 -2.42
C PRO A 151 18.46 7.10 -3.39
N PHE A 152 19.08 6.46 -4.40
CA PHE A 152 19.88 7.16 -5.42
C PHE A 152 19.00 7.98 -6.35
N ILE A 153 17.89 7.42 -6.82
CA ILE A 153 16.91 8.13 -7.66
C ILE A 153 16.38 9.35 -6.92
N LEU A 154 16.04 9.21 -5.64
CA LEU A 154 15.58 10.33 -4.82
C LEU A 154 16.65 11.41 -4.64
N ASP A 155 17.93 11.07 -4.58
CA ASP A 155 19.01 12.08 -4.56
C ASP A 155 19.17 12.82 -5.90
N GLU A 156 18.77 12.22 -7.02
CA GLU A 156 18.85 12.86 -8.33
C GLU A 156 17.65 13.75 -8.64
N ILE A 157 16.45 13.32 -8.26
CA ILE A 157 15.21 14.04 -8.59
C ILE A 157 14.79 15.08 -7.54
N LEU A 158 15.41 15.05 -6.36
CA LEU A 158 15.10 15.98 -5.28
C LEU A 158 16.25 16.99 -5.07
N PRO A 159 15.92 18.28 -4.91
CA PRO A 159 16.91 19.37 -4.82
C PRO A 159 17.74 19.35 -3.52
#